data_AF-A0A5C7GI22-F1
#
_entry.id   AF-A0A5C7GI22-F1
#
_cell.length_a   1.000
_cell.length_b   1.000
_cell.length_c   1.000
_cell.angle_alpha   90.00
_cell.angle_beta   90.00
_cell.angle_gamma   90.00
#
_symmetry.space_group_name_H-M   'P 1'
#
loop_
_entity.id
_entity.type
_entity.pdbx_description
1 polymer ?
#
loop_
_entity_poly.entity_id
_entity_poly.type
_entity_poly.pdbx_seq_one_letter_code
_entity_poly.pdbx_strand_id
1 'polypeptide(L)'
;MQQLLKEIKQCTICKAHLPFGPRPVVSVHTNSKIVIVGQAPGTKVHASGVPWDDASGKQLRKWLDVSNEDFYDETKFAIIPMGFCYPGKGKTGDLPPRPECAIQWHKPLFYELKKVELVILIGMYAQKYYLGKTAKKTLTETVKNYNEYLPKYLPLPHPSPRNRFWLTKNPWFEVEVLPELRRRVKL
;
A
#
# COMPACT_ATOMS: atom_id res chain seq x y z
N MET A 1 -2.13 -18.61 -7.62
CA MET A 1 -2.21 -17.83 -6.36
C MET A 1 -1.75 -18.57 -5.09
N GLN A 2 -2.42 -19.66 -4.65
CA GLN A 2 -2.14 -20.28 -3.34
C GLN A 2 -0.67 -20.70 -3.15
N GLN A 3 -0.07 -21.36 -4.15
CA GLN A 3 1.34 -21.76 -4.12
C GLN A 3 2.29 -20.55 -4.03
N LEU A 4 2.02 -19.49 -4.79
CA LEU A 4 2.78 -18.24 -4.74
C LEU A 4 2.75 -17.60 -3.35
N LEU A 5 1.58 -17.57 -2.69
CA LEU A 5 1.47 -17.05 -1.32
C LEU A 5 2.22 -17.93 -0.30
N LYS A 6 2.27 -19.24 -0.50
CA LYS A 6 3.07 -20.16 0.34
C LYS A 6 4.57 -19.86 0.20
N GLU A 7 5.05 -19.65 -1.02
CA GLU A 7 6.45 -19.26 -1.29
C GLU A 7 6.78 -17.91 -0.67
N ILE A 8 5.90 -16.91 -0.82
CA ILE A 8 6.07 -15.60 -0.19
C ILE A 8 6.17 -15.73 1.33
N LYS A 9 5.29 -16.51 1.98
CA LYS A 9 5.33 -16.71 3.44
C LYS A 9 6.63 -17.33 3.94
N GLN A 10 7.29 -18.13 3.10
CA GLN A 10 8.56 -18.80 3.43
C GLN A 10 9.80 -18.00 2.97
N CYS A 11 9.60 -16.83 2.34
CA CYS A 11 10.69 -16.01 1.81
C CYS A 11 11.64 -15.54 2.91
N THR A 12 12.95 -15.72 2.69
CA THR A 12 14.02 -15.30 3.62
C THR A 12 15.05 -14.34 3.01
N ILE A 13 14.81 -13.84 1.79
CA ILE A 13 15.76 -13.04 1.00
C ILE A 13 16.40 -11.89 1.80
N CYS A 14 15.59 -11.11 2.53
CA CYS A 14 16.08 -9.96 3.28
C CYS A 14 16.44 -10.26 4.75
N LYS A 15 16.48 -11.53 5.18
CA LYS A 15 16.65 -11.95 6.59
C LYS A 15 17.81 -11.25 7.30
N ALA A 16 18.96 -11.10 6.65
CA ALA A 16 20.16 -10.48 7.24
C ALA A 16 19.97 -8.99 7.62
N HIS A 17 18.92 -8.34 7.11
CA HIS A 17 18.64 -6.92 7.33
C HIS A 17 17.43 -6.67 8.23
N LEU A 18 16.74 -7.71 8.70
CA LEU A 18 15.50 -7.58 9.46
C LEU A 18 15.77 -7.83 10.95
N PRO A 19 15.60 -6.83 11.83
CA PRO A 19 15.91 -6.98 13.26
C PRO A 19 15.01 -8.00 13.99
N PHE A 20 13.83 -8.29 13.45
CA PHE A 20 12.87 -9.25 14.00
C PHE A 20 12.67 -10.47 13.07
N GLY A 21 13.55 -10.63 12.08
CA GLY A 21 13.47 -11.69 11.08
C GLY A 21 12.32 -11.51 10.07
N PRO A 22 12.25 -12.41 9.06
CA PRO A 22 11.21 -12.38 8.04
C PRO A 22 9.84 -12.74 8.62
N ARG A 23 8.87 -11.87 8.36
CA ARG A 23 7.44 -12.18 8.50
C ARG A 23 6.68 -11.47 7.39
N PRO A 24 6.64 -12.06 6.18
CA PRO A 24 5.99 -11.45 5.03
C PRO A 24 4.49 -11.27 5.28
N VAL A 25 4.03 -10.02 5.25
CA VAL A 25 2.61 -9.64 5.40
C VAL A 25 2.12 -9.16 4.04
N VAL A 26 1.31 -10.01 3.40
CA VAL A 26 0.68 -9.79 2.10
C VAL A 26 -0.68 -10.48 2.11
N SER A 27 -1.69 -9.89 1.48
CA SER A 27 -3.05 -10.45 1.39
C SER A 27 -3.55 -10.24 -0.03
N VAL A 28 -3.89 -11.33 -0.74
CA VAL A 28 -4.21 -11.27 -2.18
C VAL A 28 -5.15 -12.42 -2.55
N HIS A 29 -6.19 -12.10 -3.31
CA HIS A 29 -7.06 -13.07 -3.93
C HIS A 29 -7.05 -12.90 -5.46
N THR A 30 -7.29 -13.96 -6.23
CA THR A 30 -7.36 -13.85 -7.71
C THR A 30 -8.51 -12.96 -8.20
N ASN A 31 -9.52 -12.76 -7.34
CA ASN A 31 -10.67 -11.91 -7.62
C ASN A 31 -10.54 -10.48 -7.09
N SER A 32 -9.44 -10.11 -6.41
CA SER A 32 -9.27 -8.76 -5.86
C SER A 32 -9.52 -7.69 -6.93
N LYS A 33 -10.44 -6.77 -6.65
CA LYS A 33 -10.75 -5.65 -7.55
C LYS A 33 -9.81 -4.46 -7.35
N ILE A 34 -9.39 -4.23 -6.11
CA ILE A 34 -8.56 -3.07 -5.73
C ILE A 34 -7.26 -3.57 -5.11
N VAL A 35 -6.13 -3.03 -5.55
CA VAL A 35 -4.82 -3.31 -4.94
C VAL A 35 -4.33 -2.09 -4.18
N ILE A 36 -3.96 -2.27 -2.92
CA ILE A 36 -3.33 -1.25 -2.08
C ILE A 36 -1.83 -1.56 -1.99
N VAL A 37 -1.01 -0.66 -2.54
CA VAL A 37 0.45 -0.72 -2.44
C VAL A 37 0.93 0.30 -1.41
N GLY A 38 1.24 -0.19 -0.21
CA GLY A 38 1.83 0.59 0.89
C GLY A 38 3.36 0.50 0.94
N GLN A 39 3.97 1.02 2.01
CA GLN A 39 5.42 0.94 2.21
C GLN A 39 5.85 -0.45 2.71
N ALA A 40 5.73 -0.69 4.00
CA ALA A 40 6.08 -1.94 4.68
C ALA A 40 5.26 -2.05 5.97
N PRO A 41 5.07 -3.26 6.52
CA PRO A 41 4.39 -3.40 7.80
C PRO A 41 5.19 -2.71 8.92
N GLY A 42 4.51 -2.01 9.82
CA GLY A 42 5.10 -1.48 11.06
C GLY A 42 5.16 -2.54 12.17
N THR A 43 5.66 -2.17 13.35
CA THR A 43 5.83 -3.13 14.47
C THR A 43 4.54 -3.83 14.89
N LYS A 44 3.40 -3.12 14.90
CA LYS A 44 2.10 -3.71 15.26
C LYS A 44 1.64 -4.75 14.25
N VAL A 45 1.74 -4.41 12.97
CA VAL A 45 1.41 -5.32 11.85
C VAL A 45 2.37 -6.51 11.82
N HIS A 46 3.65 -6.31 12.15
CA HIS A 46 4.59 -7.41 12.29
C HIS A 46 4.17 -8.36 13.42
N ALA A 47 3.72 -7.84 14.57
CA ALA A 47 3.28 -8.69 15.68
C ALA A 47 1.97 -9.43 15.35
N SER A 48 0.95 -8.73 14.84
CA SER A 48 -0.37 -9.30 14.55
C SER A 48 -0.40 -10.15 13.27
N GLY A 49 0.39 -9.79 12.26
CA GLY A 49 0.28 -10.32 10.91
C GLY A 49 -0.89 -9.77 10.10
N VAL A 50 -1.69 -8.85 10.67
CA VAL A 50 -2.87 -8.26 10.02
C VAL A 50 -2.47 -6.93 9.36
N PRO A 51 -2.50 -6.83 8.02
CA PRO A 51 -2.11 -5.60 7.34
C PRO A 51 -3.02 -4.43 7.76
N TRP A 52 -2.47 -3.22 7.93
CA TRP A 52 -3.25 -2.03 8.28
C TRP A 52 -4.10 -2.16 9.57
N ASP A 53 -3.72 -3.05 10.49
CA ASP A 53 -4.29 -3.10 11.84
C ASP A 53 -3.62 -2.09 12.78
N ASP A 54 -3.70 -0.81 12.40
CA ASP A 54 -3.16 0.30 13.18
C ASP A 54 -3.94 1.60 12.94
N ALA A 55 -3.47 2.71 13.53
CA ALA A 55 -4.11 4.02 13.37
C ALA A 55 -4.10 4.52 11.92
N SER A 56 -3.06 4.17 11.13
CA SER A 56 -2.99 4.55 9.72
C SER A 56 -4.03 3.79 8.90
N GLY A 57 -4.25 2.51 9.21
CA GLY A 57 -5.28 1.69 8.56
C GLY A 57 -6.70 2.14 8.88
N LYS A 58 -6.97 2.55 10.13
CA LYS A 58 -8.26 3.17 10.49
C LYS A 58 -8.52 4.42 9.66
N GLN A 59 -7.50 5.28 9.50
CA GLN A 59 -7.61 6.48 8.67
C GLN A 59 -7.77 6.14 7.19
N LEU A 60 -7.09 5.11 6.68
CA LEU A 60 -7.23 4.64 5.30
C LEU A 60 -8.66 4.18 5.02
N ARG A 61 -9.26 3.36 5.89
CA ARG A 61 -10.64 2.90 5.74
C ARG A 61 -11.65 4.06 5.75
N LYS A 62 -11.41 5.10 6.58
CA LYS A 62 -12.19 6.34 6.55
C LYS A 62 -12.07 7.11 5.21
N TRP A 63 -10.88 7.13 4.61
CA TRP A 63 -10.69 7.73 3.29
C TRP A 63 -11.41 6.95 2.20
N LEU A 64 -11.26 5.62 2.22
CA LEU A 64 -11.90 4.69 1.29
C LEU A 64 -13.43 4.66 1.43
N ASP A 65 -13.95 5.01 2.61
CA ASP A 65 -15.37 4.94 2.97
C ASP A 65 -15.92 3.50 2.93
N VAL A 66 -15.18 2.57 3.54
CA VAL A 66 -15.51 1.13 3.60
C VAL A 66 -15.48 0.61 5.04
N SER A 67 -16.22 -0.47 5.27
CA SER A 67 -16.21 -1.18 6.55
C SER A 67 -14.90 -1.95 6.78
N ASN A 68 -14.70 -2.48 8.00
CA ASN A 68 -13.56 -3.36 8.25
C ASN A 68 -13.73 -4.68 7.48
N GLU A 69 -14.96 -5.18 7.42
CA GLU A 69 -15.32 -6.43 6.75
C GLU A 69 -14.99 -6.34 5.26
N ASP A 70 -15.38 -5.23 4.61
CA ASP A 70 -15.08 -5.01 3.20
C ASP A 70 -13.58 -4.85 2.96
N PHE A 71 -12.88 -4.11 3.83
CA PHE A 71 -11.45 -3.86 3.68
C PHE A 71 -10.61 -5.14 3.82
N TYR A 72 -11.03 -6.07 4.67
CA TYR A 72 -10.33 -7.34 4.91
C TYR A 72 -10.86 -8.51 4.07
N ASP A 73 -11.90 -8.30 3.26
CA ASP A 73 -12.29 -9.24 2.21
C ASP A 73 -11.25 -9.20 1.07
N GLU A 74 -10.43 -10.24 1.00
CA GLU A 74 -9.35 -10.35 0.01
C GLU A 74 -9.90 -10.34 -1.43
N THR A 75 -11.16 -10.71 -1.66
CA THR A 75 -11.80 -10.64 -2.97
C THR A 75 -12.11 -9.20 -3.40
N LYS A 76 -12.14 -8.26 -2.46
CA LYS A 76 -12.33 -6.82 -2.71
C LYS A 76 -10.98 -6.12 -2.75
N PHE A 77 -10.16 -6.30 -1.71
CA PHE A 77 -8.87 -5.63 -1.56
C PHE A 77 -7.70 -6.62 -1.48
N ALA A 78 -6.73 -6.45 -2.37
CA ALA A 78 -5.39 -7.00 -2.21
C ALA A 78 -4.47 -5.96 -1.55
N ILE A 79 -3.62 -6.39 -0.63
CA ILE A 79 -2.65 -5.56 0.08
C ILE A 79 -1.25 -6.08 -0.22
N ILE A 80 -0.51 -5.31 -1.03
CA ILE A 80 0.80 -5.68 -1.57
C ILE A 80 1.80 -4.55 -1.27
N PRO A 81 2.42 -4.51 -0.07
CA PRO A 81 3.36 -3.45 0.27
C PRO A 81 4.65 -3.54 -0.55
N MET A 82 5.42 -2.46 -0.66
CA MET A 82 6.73 -2.45 -1.32
C MET A 82 7.72 -3.40 -0.64
N GLY A 83 7.75 -3.41 0.69
CA GLY A 83 8.47 -4.37 1.52
C GLY A 83 7.48 -5.23 2.30
N PHE A 84 7.59 -6.55 2.21
CA PHE A 84 6.63 -7.45 2.89
C PHE A 84 6.93 -7.66 4.37
N CYS A 85 8.14 -7.34 4.82
CA CYS A 85 8.58 -7.52 6.21
C CYS A 85 8.86 -6.19 6.90
N TYR A 86 8.81 -6.18 8.23
CA TYR A 86 9.11 -4.99 9.03
C TYR A 86 10.60 -4.67 8.98
N PRO A 87 11.01 -3.52 8.41
CA PRO A 87 12.43 -3.22 8.21
C PRO A 87 13.14 -2.76 9.50
N GLY A 88 12.42 -2.58 10.60
CA GLY A 88 12.95 -2.04 11.85
C GLY A 88 12.66 -0.56 12.07
N LYS A 89 13.12 -0.03 13.20
CA LYS A 89 12.87 1.35 13.64
C LYS A 89 14.09 2.23 13.33
N GLY A 90 13.86 3.36 12.66
CA GLY A 90 14.81 4.44 12.47
C GLY A 90 14.59 5.61 13.43
N LYS A 91 15.27 6.73 13.18
CA LYS A 91 15.24 7.92 14.06
C LYS A 91 13.84 8.56 14.14
N THR A 92 13.16 8.68 13.00
CA THR A 92 11.90 9.43 12.89
C THR A 92 10.68 8.53 12.72
N GLY A 93 10.84 7.22 12.61
CA GLY A 93 9.77 6.26 12.32
C GLY A 93 10.35 4.92 11.90
N ASP A 94 9.55 4.08 11.26
CA ASP A 94 10.04 2.83 10.69
C ASP A 94 11.00 3.10 9.52
N LEU A 95 11.97 2.20 9.34
CA LEU A 95 12.92 2.26 8.23
C LEU A 95 12.18 2.13 6.88
N PRO A 96 12.78 2.58 5.78
CA PRO A 96 12.17 2.46 4.46
C PRO A 96 11.99 0.99 4.05
N PRO A 97 11.04 0.69 3.14
CA PRO A 97 10.84 -0.67 2.65
C PRO A 97 12.09 -1.19 1.96
N ARG A 98 12.38 -2.46 2.19
CA ARG A 98 13.45 -3.22 1.54
C ARG A 98 13.08 -3.48 0.06
N PRO A 99 13.99 -3.24 -0.91
CA PRO A 99 13.66 -3.34 -2.35
C PRO A 99 13.42 -4.78 -2.85
N GLU A 100 13.96 -5.78 -2.15
CA GLU A 100 14.00 -7.18 -2.58
C GLU A 100 12.59 -7.75 -2.82
N CYS A 101 11.63 -7.41 -1.95
CA CYS A 101 10.27 -7.95 -2.03
C CYS A 101 9.55 -7.51 -3.30
N ALA A 102 9.64 -6.24 -3.69
CA ALA A 102 8.97 -5.73 -4.87
C ALA A 102 9.52 -6.35 -6.16
N ILE A 103 10.85 -6.43 -6.26
CA ILE A 103 11.54 -7.05 -7.41
C ILE A 103 11.15 -8.51 -7.57
N GLN A 104 11.14 -9.26 -6.47
CA GLN A 104 10.87 -10.70 -6.52
C GLN A 104 9.39 -11.03 -6.72
N TRP A 105 8.48 -10.35 -6.01
CA TRP A 105 7.12 -10.85 -5.82
C TRP A 105 6.03 -10.03 -6.48
N HIS A 106 6.24 -8.74 -6.78
CA HIS A 106 5.16 -7.92 -7.34
C HIS A 106 4.74 -8.39 -8.73
N LYS A 107 5.69 -8.66 -9.63
CA LYS A 107 5.35 -9.11 -11.00
C LYS A 107 4.58 -10.45 -11.00
N PRO A 108 5.01 -11.51 -10.28
CA PRO A 108 4.23 -12.74 -10.14
C PRO A 108 2.82 -12.52 -9.56
N LEU A 109 2.68 -11.70 -8.52
CA LEU A 109 1.36 -11.40 -7.93
C LEU A 109 0.44 -10.70 -8.93
N PHE A 110 0.93 -9.66 -9.59
CA PHE A 110 0.15 -8.90 -10.57
C PHE A 110 -0.18 -9.72 -11.83
N TYR A 111 0.62 -10.72 -12.16
CA TYR A 111 0.28 -11.64 -13.24
C TYR A 111 -1.00 -12.44 -12.93
N GLU A 112 -1.24 -12.82 -11.68
CA GLU A 112 -2.40 -13.59 -11.26
C GLU A 112 -3.66 -12.72 -11.02
N LEU A 113 -3.48 -11.40 -10.88
CA LEU A 113 -4.52 -10.44 -10.54
C LEU A 113 -5.28 -9.91 -11.77
N LYS A 114 -6.14 -10.75 -12.34
CA LYS A 114 -6.84 -10.44 -13.61
C LYS A 114 -8.06 -9.52 -13.47
N LYS A 115 -8.60 -9.37 -12.27
CA LYS A 115 -9.82 -8.57 -12.01
C LYS A 115 -9.55 -7.18 -11.41
N VAL A 116 -8.29 -6.76 -11.37
CA VAL A 116 -7.93 -5.47 -10.77
C VAL A 116 -8.38 -4.33 -11.66
N GLU A 117 -9.19 -3.46 -11.08
CA GLU A 117 -9.74 -2.25 -11.70
C GLU A 117 -8.98 -1.00 -11.25
N LEU A 118 -8.40 -1.02 -10.04
CA LEU A 118 -7.68 0.11 -9.45
C LEU A 118 -6.48 -0.35 -8.62
N VAL A 119 -5.36 0.38 -8.75
CA VAL A 119 -4.18 0.23 -7.90
C VAL A 119 -3.93 1.54 -7.14
N ILE A 120 -4.09 1.51 -5.83
CA ILE A 120 -3.86 2.64 -4.93
C ILE A 120 -2.40 2.65 -4.50
N LEU A 121 -1.66 3.72 -4.83
CA LEU A 121 -0.23 3.87 -4.56
C LEU A 121 0.01 4.79 -3.36
N ILE A 122 0.27 4.22 -2.19
CA ILE A 122 0.37 4.98 -0.94
C ILE A 122 1.84 5.32 -0.64
N GLY A 123 2.16 6.61 -0.73
CA GLY A 123 3.47 7.16 -0.41
C GLY A 123 4.51 7.04 -1.53
N MET A 124 5.63 7.73 -1.34
CA MET A 124 6.62 7.94 -2.41
C MET A 124 7.27 6.65 -2.95
N TYR A 125 7.45 5.62 -2.12
CA TYR A 125 8.09 4.38 -2.57
C TYR A 125 7.23 3.63 -3.59
N ALA A 126 5.93 3.49 -3.30
CA ALA A 126 4.96 2.91 -4.23
C ALA A 126 4.84 3.74 -5.50
N GLN A 127 4.70 5.07 -5.34
CA GLN A 127 4.55 5.99 -6.48
C GLN A 127 5.76 5.97 -7.41
N LYS A 128 6.98 6.07 -6.88
CA LYS A 128 8.20 6.03 -7.70
C LYS A 128 8.37 4.70 -8.43
N TYR A 129 8.03 3.59 -7.78
CA TYR A 129 8.17 2.26 -8.39
C TYR A 129 7.18 2.07 -9.55
N TYR A 130 5.90 2.39 -9.34
CA TYR A 130 4.85 2.12 -10.33
C TYR A 130 4.70 3.19 -11.41
N LEU A 131 4.95 4.46 -11.08
CA LEU A 131 4.82 5.57 -12.03
C LEU A 131 6.15 5.84 -12.75
N GLY A 132 7.29 5.44 -12.16
CA GLY A 132 8.60 5.59 -12.78
C GLY A 132 8.88 7.04 -13.18
N LYS A 133 9.18 7.25 -14.47
CA LYS A 133 9.48 8.58 -15.02
C LYS A 133 8.28 9.53 -15.08
N THR A 134 7.05 9.01 -14.99
CA THR A 134 5.84 9.86 -15.02
C THR A 134 5.48 10.42 -13.65
N ALA A 135 6.08 9.91 -12.56
CA ALA A 135 5.94 10.50 -11.25
C ALA A 135 6.38 11.97 -11.27
N LYS A 136 5.63 12.85 -10.59
CA LYS A 136 6.07 14.23 -10.42
C LYS A 136 7.25 14.30 -9.44
N LYS A 137 7.90 15.46 -9.36
CA LYS A 137 9.10 15.69 -8.55
C LYS A 137 8.85 15.41 -7.06
N THR A 138 7.67 15.74 -6.56
CA THR A 138 7.29 15.55 -5.14
C THR A 138 6.07 14.65 -4.96
N LEU A 139 5.92 14.13 -3.73
CA LEU A 139 4.70 13.43 -3.29
C LEU A 139 3.46 14.29 -3.53
N THR A 140 3.52 15.55 -3.08
CA THR A 140 2.39 16.49 -3.17
C THR A 140 1.98 16.71 -4.61
N GLU A 141 2.92 16.99 -5.51
CA GLU A 141 2.61 17.18 -6.93
C GLU A 141 2.06 15.91 -7.58
N THR A 142 2.59 14.74 -7.21
CA THR A 142 2.11 13.46 -7.73
C THR A 142 0.66 13.21 -7.32
N VAL A 143 0.33 13.44 -6.04
CA VAL A 143 -1.05 13.31 -5.54
C VAL A 143 -1.96 14.40 -6.12
N LYS A 144 -1.46 15.62 -6.31
CA LYS A 144 -2.26 16.73 -6.88
C LYS A 144 -2.65 16.47 -8.33
N ASN A 145 -1.78 15.82 -9.10
CA ASN A 145 -2.04 15.46 -10.49
C ASN A 145 -2.51 14.00 -10.63
N TYR A 146 -3.27 13.49 -9.66
CA TYR A 146 -3.69 12.07 -9.63
C TYR A 146 -4.44 11.63 -10.89
N ASN A 147 -5.16 12.56 -11.53
CA ASN A 147 -5.97 12.35 -12.72
C ASN A 147 -5.14 11.88 -13.93
N GLU A 148 -3.85 12.21 -13.99
CA GLU A 148 -2.95 11.77 -15.06
C GLU A 148 -2.64 10.25 -15.00
N TYR A 149 -2.86 9.61 -13.86
CA TYR A 149 -2.53 8.19 -13.66
C TYR A 149 -3.76 7.27 -13.65
N LEU A 150 -4.96 7.87 -13.64
CA LEU A 150 -6.22 7.15 -13.77
C LEU A 150 -6.41 6.61 -15.19
N PRO A 151 -7.21 5.54 -15.36
CA PRO A 151 -7.96 4.81 -14.35
C PRO A 151 -7.12 3.81 -13.53
N LYS A 152 -5.88 3.54 -13.96
CA LYS A 152 -5.09 2.42 -13.45
C LYS A 152 -4.53 2.66 -12.06
N TYR A 153 -3.95 3.84 -11.82
CA TYR A 153 -3.28 4.18 -10.57
C TYR A 153 -3.94 5.38 -9.90
N LEU A 154 -4.07 5.32 -8.58
CA LEU A 154 -4.47 6.47 -7.77
C LEU A 154 -3.41 6.70 -6.67
N PRO A 155 -2.53 7.71 -6.83
CA PRO A 155 -1.52 8.04 -5.82
C PRO A 155 -2.14 8.74 -4.61
N LEU A 156 -1.83 8.26 -3.41
CA LEU A 156 -2.23 8.86 -2.14
C LEU A 156 -1.01 9.16 -1.26
N PRO A 157 -1.08 10.16 -0.37
CA PRO A 157 -0.11 10.31 0.70
C PRO A 157 -0.31 9.22 1.77
N HIS A 158 0.64 9.05 2.68
CA HIS A 158 0.45 8.08 3.77
C HIS A 158 -0.65 8.56 4.75
N PRO A 159 -1.61 7.69 5.16
CA PRO A 159 -2.68 8.02 6.12
C PRO A 159 -2.21 8.08 7.57
N SER A 160 -0.94 8.43 7.81
CA SER A 160 -0.39 8.50 9.17
C SER A 160 -0.94 9.74 9.90
N PRO A 161 -1.24 9.67 11.20
CA PRO A 161 -1.56 10.85 12.02
C PRO A 161 -0.50 11.96 11.95
N ARG A 162 0.76 11.59 11.69
CA ARG A 162 1.88 12.53 11.51
C ARG A 162 1.72 13.41 10.28
N ASN A 163 0.89 12.99 9.32
CA ASN A 163 0.64 13.70 8.09
C ASN A 163 -0.43 14.79 8.21
N ARG A 164 -0.94 15.08 9.43
CA ARG A 164 -1.96 16.11 9.68
C ARG A 164 -1.58 17.48 9.10
N PHE A 165 -0.31 17.88 9.24
CA PHE A 165 0.16 19.18 8.74
C PHE A 165 0.16 19.25 7.21
N TRP A 166 0.41 18.12 6.54
CA TRP A 166 0.30 18.05 5.09
C TRP A 166 -1.16 18.20 4.66
N LEU A 167 -2.10 17.53 5.34
CA LEU A 167 -3.54 17.65 5.04
C LEU A 167 -4.03 19.10 5.22
N THR A 168 -3.67 19.77 6.32
CA THR A 168 -4.03 21.18 6.55
C THR A 168 -3.49 22.11 5.47
N LYS A 169 -2.28 21.85 4.94
CA LYS A 169 -1.69 22.65 3.86
C LYS A 169 -2.22 22.29 2.47
N ASN A 170 -2.90 21.16 2.33
CA ASN A 170 -3.39 20.61 1.06
C ASN A 170 -4.88 20.25 1.17
N PRO A 171 -5.77 21.23 1.45
CA PRO A 171 -7.20 20.96 1.67
C PRO A 171 -7.88 20.36 0.43
N TRP A 172 -7.33 20.62 -0.77
CA TRP A 172 -7.75 20.00 -2.03
C TRP A 172 -7.73 18.46 -1.99
N PHE A 173 -6.91 17.84 -1.15
CA PHE A 173 -6.90 16.39 -1.00
C PHE A 173 -8.27 15.86 -0.53
N GLU A 174 -8.88 16.52 0.45
CA GLU A 174 -10.15 16.08 1.02
C GLU A 174 -11.34 16.39 0.11
N VAL A 175 -11.29 17.49 -0.64
CA VAL A 175 -12.42 17.94 -1.48
C VAL A 175 -12.36 17.46 -2.93
N GLU A 176 -11.19 17.05 -3.43
CA GLU A 176 -11.02 16.60 -4.82
C GLU A 176 -10.58 15.13 -4.89
N VAL A 177 -9.56 14.72 -4.13
CA VAL A 177 -8.98 13.36 -4.25
C VAL A 177 -9.85 12.32 -3.55
N LEU A 178 -10.32 12.58 -2.33
CA LEU A 178 -11.13 11.62 -1.58
C LEU A 178 -12.49 11.32 -2.25
N PRO A 179 -13.22 12.29 -2.84
CA PRO A 179 -14.44 11.99 -3.58
C PRO A 179 -14.19 11.07 -4.78
N GLU A 180 -13.12 11.30 -5.56
CA GLU A 180 -12.75 10.42 -6.67
C GLU A 180 -12.34 9.02 -6.16
N LEU A 181 -11.55 8.95 -5.09
CA LEU A 181 -11.19 7.67 -4.45
C LEU A 181 -12.45 6.87 -4.13
N ARG A 182 -13.40 7.46 -3.42
CA ARG A 182 -14.65 6.80 -3.02
C ARG A 182 -15.48 6.38 -4.23
N ARG A 183 -15.54 7.22 -5.27
CA ARG A 183 -16.26 6.89 -6.51
C ARG A 183 -15.67 5.66 -7.20
N ARG A 184 -14.34 5.51 -7.20
CA ARG A 184 -13.64 4.37 -7.79
C ARG A 184 -13.68 3.12 -6.90
N VAL A 185 -13.80 3.31 -5.59
CA VAL A 185 -13.82 2.22 -4.60
C VAL A 185 -15.23 1.62 -4.45
N LYS A 186 -16.31 2.32 -4.81
CA LYS A 186 -17.66 1.74 -4.80
C LYS A 186 -17.69 0.44 -5.62
N LEU A 187 -17.76 -0.69 -4.89
CA LEU A 187 -17.61 -2.07 -5.36
C LEU A 187 -18.83 -2.63 -6.07
#